data_AF-A0AAN0YIF2-F1
#
_entry.id   AF-A0AAN0YIF2-F1
#
_cell.length_a   1.000
_cell.length_b   1.000
_cell.length_c   1.000
_cell.angle_alpha   90.00
_cell.angle_beta   90.00
_cell.angle_gamma   90.00
#
_symmetry.space_group_name_H-M   'P 1'
#
loop_
_entity.id
_entity.type
_entity.pdbx_description
1 polymer ?
#
loop_
_entity_poly.entity_id
_entity_poly.type
_entity_poly.pdbx_seq_one_letter_code
_entity_poly.pdbx_strand_id
1 'polypeptide(L)'
;MNLSVSAVLIYSLIGAVFLVYLPYGVVGYARVKLAGQMSDRLEMFRRPRATVDLLPDYAQRANWAHQNAFEALAVYGVACLSALVTGVDSPWAKIAAIAFLVARTLYPLFYILNIPVLRSMMFAVGNIANITLFALSAIAVQSL
;
A
#
# COMPACT_ATOMS: atom_id res chain seq x y z
N MET A 1 -8.15 -23.16 10.29
CA MET A 1 -9.37 -22.73 9.55
C MET A 1 -8.99 -22.48 8.10
N ASN A 2 -9.63 -23.14 7.14
CA ASN A 2 -9.47 -22.81 5.71
C ASN A 2 -10.37 -21.62 5.38
N LEU A 3 -9.80 -20.43 5.21
CA LEU A 3 -10.55 -19.22 4.82
C LEU A 3 -11.06 -19.34 3.38
N SER A 4 -12.29 -18.87 3.11
CA SER A 4 -12.83 -18.75 1.76
C SER A 4 -12.07 -17.68 0.94
N VAL A 5 -12.18 -17.72 -0.39
CA VAL A 5 -11.54 -16.69 -1.25
C VAL A 5 -12.06 -15.30 -0.89
N SER A 6 -13.39 -15.14 -0.78
CA SER A 6 -14.01 -13.87 -0.43
C SER A 6 -13.57 -13.33 0.93
N ALA A 7 -13.41 -14.20 1.94
CA ALA A 7 -12.88 -13.79 3.24
C ALA A 7 -11.45 -13.25 3.12
N VAL A 8 -10.57 -13.95 2.37
CA VAL A 8 -9.20 -13.50 2.13
C VAL A 8 -9.17 -12.16 1.40
N LEU A 9 -10.01 -11.98 0.37
CA LEU A 9 -10.12 -10.72 -0.36
C LEU A 9 -10.53 -9.57 0.55
N ILE A 10 -11.58 -9.73 1.36
CA ILE A 10 -12.04 -8.69 2.31
C ILE A 10 -10.96 -8.38 3.35
N TYR A 11 -10.37 -9.39 3.99
CA TYR A 11 -9.33 -9.17 5.00
C TYR A 11 -8.09 -8.50 4.40
N SER A 12 -7.73 -8.86 3.16
CA SER A 12 -6.63 -8.22 2.46
C SER A 12 -6.91 -6.77 2.10
N LEU A 13 -8.14 -6.43 1.72
CA LEU A 13 -8.53 -5.05 1.43
C LEU A 13 -8.43 -4.19 2.71
N ILE A 14 -8.95 -4.70 3.83
CA ILE A 14 -8.83 -4.05 5.14
C ILE A 14 -7.35 -3.86 5.50
N GLY A 15 -6.55 -4.93 5.36
CA GLY A 15 -5.10 -4.87 5.62
C GLY A 15 -4.39 -3.84 4.75
N ALA A 16 -4.72 -3.76 3.46
CA ALA A 16 -4.13 -2.80 2.54
C ALA A 16 -4.42 -1.35 2.94
N VAL A 17 -5.62 -1.05 3.44
CA VAL A 17 -5.99 0.27 3.98
C VAL A 17 -5.08 0.67 5.14
N PHE A 18 -4.86 -0.25 6.10
CA PHE A 18 -3.96 0.02 7.22
C PHE A 18 -2.51 0.22 6.78
N LEU A 19 -2.04 -0.59 5.83
CA LEU A 19 -0.68 -0.51 5.31
C LEU A 19 -0.36 0.82 4.63
N VAL A 20 -1.36 1.58 4.15
CA VAL A 20 -1.12 2.93 3.62
C VAL A 20 -0.49 3.85 4.67
N TYR A 21 -0.90 3.72 5.92
CA TYR A 21 -0.45 4.60 7.00
C TYR A 21 0.86 4.14 7.66
N LEU A 22 1.33 2.92 7.37
CA LEU A 22 2.57 2.39 7.91
C LEU A 22 3.79 3.32 7.65
N PRO A 23 4.10 3.72 6.41
CA PRO A 23 5.19 4.68 6.16
C PRO A 23 4.89 6.08 6.72
N TYR A 24 3.62 6.45 6.87
CA TYR A 24 3.26 7.75 7.45
C TYR A 24 3.59 7.84 8.95
N GLY A 25 3.64 6.71 9.67
CA GLY A 25 4.16 6.68 11.04
C GLY A 25 5.61 7.17 11.14
N VAL A 26 6.46 6.81 10.16
CA VAL A 26 7.86 7.27 10.07
C VAL A 26 7.93 8.77 9.79
N VAL A 27 7.04 9.28 8.94
CA VAL A 27 6.88 10.72 8.68
C VAL A 27 6.48 11.46 9.95
N GLY A 28 5.48 10.95 10.68
CA GLY A 28 4.99 11.54 11.93
C GLY A 28 6.09 11.62 13.00
N TYR A 29 6.85 10.53 13.17
CA TYR A 29 8.01 10.52 14.08
C TYR A 29 9.06 11.59 13.70
N ALA A 30 9.42 11.67 12.40
CA ALA A 30 10.39 12.66 11.94
C ALA A 30 9.91 14.10 12.13
N ARG A 31 8.61 14.37 11.93
CA ARG A 31 8.00 15.68 12.21
C ARG A 31 8.10 16.06 13.67
N VAL A 32 7.71 15.18 14.59
CA VAL A 32 7.79 15.46 16.04
C VAL A 32 9.23 15.76 16.46
N LYS A 33 10.19 14.98 15.94
CA LYS A 33 11.62 15.18 16.22
C LYS A 33 12.11 16.54 15.73
N LEU A 34 11.82 16.89 14.47
CA LEU A 34 12.29 18.15 13.87
C LEU A 34 11.56 19.37 14.46
N ALA A 35 10.27 19.27 14.75
CA ALA A 35 9.49 20.31 15.42
C ALA A 35 10.08 20.69 16.78
N GLY A 36 10.65 19.73 17.53
CA GLY A 36 11.34 20.01 18.80
C GLY A 36 12.58 20.90 18.68
N GLN A 37 13.15 21.01 17.47
CA GLN A 37 14.36 21.79 17.16
C GLN A 37 14.05 23.14 16.50
N MET A 38 12.79 23.41 16.14
CA MET A 38 12.37 24.64 15.48
C MET A 38 11.98 25.72 16.50
N SER A 39 12.13 27.00 16.10
CA SER A 39 11.62 28.14 16.87
C SER A 39 10.10 28.11 17.01
N ASP A 40 9.41 27.78 15.92
CA ASP A 40 7.97 27.54 15.89
C ASP A 40 7.68 26.04 15.77
N ARG A 41 7.42 25.40 16.92
CA ARG A 41 7.17 23.95 17.01
C ARG A 41 5.88 23.51 16.31
N LEU A 42 4.94 24.42 16.09
CA LEU A 42 3.63 24.10 15.51
C LEU A 42 3.62 24.24 13.99
N GLU A 43 4.64 24.83 13.37
CA GLU A 43 4.70 25.05 11.92
C GLU A 43 4.59 23.72 11.13
N MET A 44 5.29 22.68 11.59
CA MET A 44 5.27 21.35 10.96
C MET A 44 3.89 20.67 10.98
N PHE A 45 3.03 21.06 11.92
CA PHE A 45 1.68 20.50 12.09
C PHE A 45 0.60 21.37 11.46
N ARG A 46 0.82 22.70 11.39
CA ARG A 46 -0.06 23.64 10.68
C ARG A 46 0.03 23.48 9.17
N ARG A 47 1.22 23.25 8.64
CA ARG A 47 1.47 23.17 7.19
C ARG A 47 2.23 21.90 6.83
N PRO A 48 1.66 20.71 7.08
CA PRO A 48 2.41 19.47 6.99
C PRO A 48 2.92 19.19 5.57
N ARG A 49 2.13 19.52 4.54
CA ARG A 49 2.52 19.31 3.14
C ARG A 49 3.61 20.28 2.67
N ALA A 50 3.67 21.48 3.23
CA ALA A 50 4.68 22.49 2.87
C ALA A 50 6.02 22.28 3.60
N THR A 51 6.07 21.37 4.57
CA THR A 51 7.25 21.11 5.41
C THR A 51 7.89 19.76 5.12
N VAL A 52 7.49 19.08 4.04
CA VAL A 52 8.04 17.77 3.64
C VAL A 52 9.52 17.89 3.27
N ASP A 53 9.91 18.95 2.57
CA ASP A 53 11.30 19.16 2.12
C ASP A 53 12.27 19.43 3.27
N LEU A 54 11.74 19.80 4.45
CA LEU A 54 12.54 19.98 5.67
C LEU A 54 12.87 18.64 6.35
N LEU A 55 12.15 17.56 6.01
CA LEU A 55 12.35 16.26 6.63
C LEU A 55 13.70 15.65 6.20
N PRO A 56 14.33 14.82 7.04
CA PRO A 56 15.48 14.04 6.61
C PRO A 56 15.10 13.08 5.47
N ASP A 57 16.06 12.72 4.61
CA ASP A 57 15.80 11.96 3.37
C ASP A 57 15.00 10.66 3.58
N TYR A 58 15.25 9.93 4.67
CA TYR A 58 14.50 8.71 4.96
C TYR A 58 13.01 8.98 5.18
N ALA A 59 12.66 10.11 5.77
CA ALA A 59 11.29 10.52 6.04
C ALA A 59 10.63 11.16 4.81
N GLN A 60 11.40 11.84 3.94
CA GLN A 60 10.92 12.22 2.61
C GLN A 60 10.55 10.98 1.79
N ARG A 61 11.43 9.96 1.77
CA ARG A 61 11.15 8.66 1.14
C ARG A 61 9.95 7.94 1.75
N ALA A 62 9.75 8.02 3.07
CA ALA A 62 8.56 7.52 3.72
C ALA A 62 7.29 8.25 3.25
N ASN A 63 7.35 9.58 3.08
CA ASN A 63 6.23 10.35 2.56
C ASN A 63 5.90 9.97 1.10
N TRP A 64 6.91 9.75 0.25
CA TRP A 64 6.70 9.26 -1.12
C TRP A 64 6.12 7.84 -1.14
N ALA A 65 6.58 6.96 -0.25
CA ALA A 65 6.03 5.62 -0.11
C ALA A 65 4.55 5.63 0.35
N HIS A 66 4.18 6.56 1.23
CA HIS A 66 2.79 6.78 1.66
C HIS A 66 1.90 7.24 0.50
N GLN A 67 2.35 8.20 -0.31
CA GLN A 67 1.64 8.65 -1.51
C GLN A 67 1.45 7.51 -2.51
N ASN A 68 2.51 6.76 -2.81
CA ASN A 68 2.42 5.58 -3.68
C ASN A 68 1.48 4.50 -3.12
N ALA A 69 1.39 4.37 -1.79
CA ALA A 69 0.46 3.44 -1.16
C ALA A 69 -1.02 3.79 -1.43
N PHE A 70 -1.38 5.07 -1.47
CA PHE A 70 -2.73 5.47 -1.86
C PHE A 70 -3.02 5.15 -3.33
N GLU A 71 -2.07 5.40 -4.23
CA GLU A 71 -2.20 5.05 -5.66
C GLU A 71 -2.39 3.54 -5.83
N ALA A 72 -1.57 2.73 -5.16
CA ALA A 72 -1.66 1.28 -5.20
C ALA A 72 -2.97 0.75 -4.58
N LEU A 73 -3.43 1.35 -3.47
CA LEU A 73 -4.70 0.99 -2.83
C LEU A 73 -5.88 1.26 -3.75
N ALA A 74 -5.89 2.36 -4.50
CA ALA A 74 -6.97 2.67 -5.43
C ALA A 74 -7.12 1.56 -6.49
N VAL A 75 -6.01 1.15 -7.12
CA VAL A 75 -6.02 0.08 -8.13
C VAL A 75 -6.40 -1.27 -7.51
N TYR A 76 -5.80 -1.62 -6.36
CA TYR A 76 -6.09 -2.88 -5.68
C TYR A 76 -7.52 -2.96 -5.17
N GLY A 77 -8.07 -1.86 -4.64
CA GLY A 77 -9.44 -1.77 -4.19
C GLY A 77 -10.41 -2.11 -5.32
N VAL A 78 -10.22 -1.52 -6.50
CA VAL A 78 -11.03 -1.85 -7.68
C VAL A 78 -10.85 -3.31 -8.08
N ALA A 79 -9.62 -3.82 -8.20
CA ALA A 79 -9.36 -5.21 -8.60
C ALA A 79 -9.96 -6.24 -7.62
N CYS A 80 -9.79 -6.00 -6.32
CA CYS A 80 -10.31 -6.84 -5.25
C CYS A 80 -11.84 -6.82 -5.20
N LEU A 81 -12.47 -5.65 -5.34
CA LEU A 81 -13.93 -5.53 -5.37
C LEU A 81 -14.51 -6.15 -6.64
N SER A 82 -13.85 -6.01 -7.80
CA SER A 82 -14.24 -6.73 -9.02
C SER A 82 -14.24 -8.23 -8.78
N ALA A 83 -13.19 -8.80 -8.20
CA ALA A 83 -13.12 -10.24 -7.91
C ALA A 83 -14.23 -10.71 -6.95
N LEU A 84 -14.57 -9.89 -5.95
CA LEU A 84 -15.68 -10.16 -5.03
C LEU A 84 -17.05 -10.13 -5.75
N VAL A 85 -17.31 -9.10 -6.55
CA VAL A 85 -18.61 -8.90 -7.22
C VAL A 85 -18.84 -9.94 -8.32
N THR A 86 -17.79 -10.34 -9.05
CA THR A 86 -17.89 -11.39 -10.08
C THR A 86 -17.85 -12.80 -9.50
N GLY A 87 -17.82 -12.96 -8.17
CA GLY A 87 -17.87 -14.27 -7.52
C GLY A 87 -16.65 -15.16 -7.78
N VAL A 88 -15.44 -14.58 -7.92
CA VAL A 88 -14.21 -15.36 -8.17
C VAL A 88 -13.92 -16.30 -7.01
N ASP A 89 -13.93 -17.61 -7.26
CA ASP A 89 -13.50 -18.65 -6.32
C ASP A 89 -12.28 -19.41 -6.87
N SER A 90 -11.10 -18.77 -6.80
CA SER A 90 -9.84 -19.33 -7.30
C SER A 90 -8.73 -19.28 -6.25
N PRO A 91 -7.91 -20.34 -6.10
CA PRO A 91 -6.70 -20.29 -5.28
C PRO A 91 -5.75 -19.16 -5.70
N TRP A 92 -5.71 -18.83 -6.99
CA TRP A 92 -4.88 -17.74 -7.52
C TRP A 92 -5.31 -16.37 -7.01
N ALA A 93 -6.60 -16.15 -6.75
CA ALA A 93 -7.09 -14.92 -6.14
C ALA A 93 -6.58 -14.77 -4.69
N LYS A 94 -6.54 -15.85 -3.91
CA LYS A 94 -5.95 -15.84 -2.55
C LYS A 94 -4.46 -15.51 -2.60
N ILE A 95 -3.73 -16.17 -3.50
CA ILE A 95 -2.28 -15.94 -3.67
C ILE A 95 -2.02 -14.49 -4.07
N ALA A 96 -2.76 -13.94 -5.03
CA ALA A 96 -2.64 -12.55 -5.45
C ALA A 96 -2.89 -11.57 -4.30
N ALA A 97 -3.96 -11.78 -3.52
CA ALA A 97 -4.30 -10.94 -2.37
C ALA A 97 -3.21 -10.94 -1.28
N ILE A 98 -2.68 -12.12 -0.95
CA ILE A 98 -1.60 -12.26 0.04
C ILE A 98 -0.30 -11.65 -0.51
N ALA A 99 0.05 -11.92 -1.77
CA ALA A 99 1.24 -11.36 -2.41
C ALA A 99 1.18 -9.83 -2.46
N PHE A 100 0.02 -9.25 -2.73
CA PHE A 100 -0.18 -7.80 -2.68
C PHE A 100 0.14 -7.24 -1.28
N LEU A 101 -0.43 -7.82 -0.22
CA LEU A 101 -0.14 -7.38 1.15
C LEU A 101 1.35 -7.47 1.50
N VAL A 102 1.99 -8.59 1.18
CA VAL A 102 3.43 -8.77 1.42
C VAL A 102 4.23 -7.70 0.68
N ALA A 103 3.92 -7.47 -0.60
CA ALA A 103 4.54 -6.43 -1.39
C ALA A 103 4.32 -5.04 -0.78
N ARG A 104 3.11 -4.73 -0.27
CA ARG A 104 2.80 -3.44 0.35
C ARG A 104 3.43 -3.24 1.73
N THR A 105 3.79 -4.30 2.42
CA THR A 105 4.60 -4.22 3.65
C THR A 105 6.07 -3.98 3.33
N LEU A 106 6.62 -4.67 2.33
CA LEU A 106 8.05 -4.59 1.99
C LEU A 106 8.41 -3.37 1.13
N TYR A 107 7.49 -2.90 0.27
CA TYR A 107 7.71 -1.73 -0.57
C TYR A 107 8.14 -0.48 0.21
N PRO A 108 7.42 -0.01 1.25
CA PRO A 108 7.84 1.15 2.04
C PRO A 108 9.15 0.91 2.78
N LEU A 109 9.45 -0.32 3.23
CA LEU A 109 10.72 -0.67 3.86
C LEU A 109 11.90 -0.41 2.90
N PHE A 110 11.86 -0.99 1.69
CA PHE A 110 12.91 -0.79 0.70
C PHE A 110 12.97 0.64 0.18
N TYR A 111 11.84 1.35 0.16
CA TYR A 111 11.82 2.77 -0.16
C TYR A 111 12.58 3.58 0.88
N ILE A 112 12.27 3.41 2.16
CA ILE A 112 12.90 4.13 3.28
C ILE A 112 14.39 3.82 3.35
N LEU A 113 14.78 2.55 3.16
CA LEU A 113 16.17 2.09 3.12
C LEU A 113 16.93 2.45 1.83
N ASN A 114 16.26 3.06 0.85
CA ASN A 114 16.83 3.45 -0.44
C ASN A 114 17.43 2.26 -1.23
N ILE A 115 16.71 1.14 -1.30
CA ILE A 115 17.11 -0.05 -2.08
C ILE A 115 16.23 -0.12 -3.35
N PRO A 116 16.63 0.52 -4.46
CA PRO A 116 15.74 0.76 -5.59
C PRO A 116 15.31 -0.51 -6.31
N VAL A 117 16.19 -1.51 -6.46
CA VAL A 117 15.89 -2.77 -7.16
C VAL A 117 14.77 -3.52 -6.44
N LEU A 118 14.88 -3.70 -5.13
CA LEU A 118 13.86 -4.39 -4.34
C LEU A 118 12.54 -3.60 -4.27
N ARG A 119 12.61 -2.26 -4.23
CA ARG A 119 11.42 -1.40 -4.36
C ARG A 119 10.68 -1.67 -5.68
N SER A 120 11.40 -1.67 -6.80
CA SER A 120 10.80 -1.94 -8.12
C SER A 120 10.24 -3.36 -8.22
N MET A 121 10.90 -4.35 -7.61
CA MET A 121 10.35 -5.71 -7.54
C MET A 121 9.03 -5.75 -6.77
N MET A 122 8.93 -5.10 -5.61
CA MET A 122 7.68 -5.06 -4.85
C MET A 122 6.57 -4.31 -5.59
N PHE A 123 6.92 -3.25 -6.35
CA PHE A 123 5.98 -2.61 -7.27
C PHE A 123 5.44 -3.58 -8.33
N ALA A 124 6.33 -4.36 -8.96
CA ALA A 124 5.94 -5.34 -9.96
C ALA A 124 5.03 -6.44 -9.37
N VAL A 125 5.37 -7.00 -8.20
CA VAL A 125 4.55 -8.00 -7.51
C VAL A 125 3.15 -7.47 -7.22
N GLY A 126 3.02 -6.23 -6.72
CA GLY A 126 1.72 -5.60 -6.47
C GLY A 126 0.88 -5.45 -7.74
N ASN A 127 1.50 -5.06 -8.86
CA ASN A 127 0.80 -4.93 -10.14
C ASN A 127 0.39 -6.28 -10.73
N ILE A 128 1.24 -7.30 -10.62
CA ILE A 128 0.91 -8.66 -11.06
C ILE A 128 -0.29 -9.21 -10.27
N ALA A 129 -0.35 -8.95 -8.96
CA ALA A 129 -1.51 -9.29 -8.14
C ALA A 129 -2.80 -8.61 -8.65
N ASN A 130 -2.75 -7.31 -8.94
CA ASN A 130 -3.90 -6.57 -9.51
C ASN A 130 -4.35 -7.17 -10.86
N ILE A 131 -3.40 -7.41 -11.76
CA ILE A 131 -3.66 -7.99 -13.08
C ILE A 131 -4.30 -9.37 -12.93
N THR A 132 -3.83 -10.18 -11.99
CA THR A 132 -4.37 -11.52 -11.73
C THR A 132 -5.82 -11.44 -11.28
N LEU A 133 -6.15 -10.55 -10.35
CA LEU A 133 -7.52 -10.37 -9.88
C LEU A 133 -8.45 -9.89 -11.01
N PHE A 134 -8.02 -8.91 -11.80
CA PHE A 134 -8.81 -8.44 -12.94
C PHE A 134 -9.00 -9.52 -14.01
N ALA A 135 -7.95 -10.29 -14.33
CA ALA A 135 -8.05 -11.37 -15.31
C ALA A 135 -9.04 -12.44 -14.84
N LEU A 136 -8.99 -12.83 -13.57
CA LEU A 136 -9.94 -13.78 -12.99
C LEU A 136 -11.38 -13.22 -13.00
N SER A 137 -11.57 -11.95 -12.69
CA SER A 137 -12.88 -11.29 -12.83
C SER A 137 -13.41 -11.29 -14.25
N ALA A 138 -12.56 -10.99 -15.24
CA ALA A 138 -12.94 -10.98 -16.65
C ALA A 138 -13.29 -12.38 -17.19
N ILE A 139 -12.70 -13.44 -16.62
CA ILE A 139 -13.09 -14.82 -16.92
C ILE A 139 -14.43 -15.15 -16.25
N ALA A 140 -14.58 -14.83 -14.96
CA ALA A 140 -15.78 -15.15 -14.19
C ALA A 140 -17.04 -14.43 -14.72
N VAL A 141 -16.92 -13.18 -15.18
CA VAL A 141 -18.06 -12.42 -15.71
C VAL A 141 -18.63 -13.03 -16.99
N GLN A 142 -17.84 -13.77 -17.77
CA GLN A 142 -18.33 -14.46 -18.98
C GLN A 142 -19.20 -15.69 -18.65
N SER A 143 -19.17 -16.14 -17.38
CA SER A 143 -19.95 -17.28 -16.89
C SER A 143 -21.17 -16.89 -16.04
N LEU A 144 -21.46 -15.58 -15.93
CA LEU A 144 -22.66 -15.04 -15.28
C LEU A 144 -23.83 -14.97 -16.27
#